data_AF-A0A349SNY3-F1
#
_entry.id   AF-A0A349SNY3-F1
#
_cell.length_a   1.000
_cell.length_b   1.000
_cell.length_c   1.000
_cell.angle_alpha   90.00
_cell.angle_beta   90.00
_cell.angle_gamma   90.00
#
_symmetry.space_group_name_H-M   'P 1'
#
loop_
_entity.id
_entity.type
_entity.pdbx_description
1 polymer ?
#
loop_
_entity_poly.entity_id
_entity_poly.type
_entity_poly.pdbx_seq_one_letter_code
_entity_poly.pdbx_strand_id
1 'polypeptide(L)'
;MNLTQHTPYYQHTLAGPVHFVGRGLHSGKPASMTLLPAETDSGYVFERLDVEPGQQVIAARWHSVTDTRLSTTVTNGFGISVSTIEHLMAALAACAVDNARILIDGPEVPIMDGSAKTFVERIQAEGLIPQRQERRALVITNPVWTHERDKYAGFMPCPRPWFDVTIDFKSRIIGKQNYSMPLTEALFSSQIAAARTFGFEDQLATLQSLGLARGGSLRNAILVAGDDVVNEDGL
;
A
#
# COMPACT_ATOMS: atom_id res chain seq x y z
N MET A 1 21.79 19.36 9.61
CA MET A 1 22.61 18.24 9.09
C MET A 1 22.05 16.94 9.63
N ASN A 2 21.36 16.17 8.79
CA ASN A 2 21.33 14.70 8.76
C ASN A 2 20.24 14.25 7.78
N LEU A 3 20.59 14.22 6.50
CA LEU A 3 19.95 13.29 5.57
C LEU A 3 20.77 12.01 5.72
N THR A 4 20.20 11.01 6.39
CA THR A 4 20.73 9.65 6.46
C THR A 4 21.02 9.18 5.04
N GLN A 5 22.30 9.12 4.67
CA GLN A 5 22.71 8.45 3.45
C GLN A 5 22.51 6.95 3.67
N HIS A 6 21.28 6.48 3.41
CA HIS A 6 20.98 5.07 3.31
C HIS A 6 21.94 4.45 2.30
N THR A 7 22.73 3.47 2.71
CA THR A 7 23.62 2.78 1.77
C THR A 7 22.75 1.90 0.87
N PRO A 8 22.57 2.21 -0.43
CA PRO A 8 21.56 1.55 -1.27
C PRO A 8 21.83 0.05 -1.50
N TYR A 9 23.01 -0.42 -1.12
CA TYR A 9 23.49 -1.79 -1.32
C TYR A 9 23.04 -2.77 -0.23
N TYR A 10 22.71 -2.31 0.96
CA TYR A 10 22.32 -3.17 2.08
C TYR A 10 20.81 -3.14 2.32
N GLN A 11 20.27 -4.24 2.82
CA GLN A 11 18.88 -4.29 3.27
C GLN A 11 18.67 -3.35 4.45
N HIS A 12 17.48 -2.77 4.57
CA HIS A 12 17.09 -1.98 5.74
C HIS A 12 15.87 -2.55 6.44
N THR A 13 15.81 -2.31 7.75
CA THR A 13 14.63 -2.50 8.58
C THR A 13 14.38 -1.22 9.39
N LEU A 14 13.21 -1.10 10.00
CA LEU A 14 12.89 0.01 10.91
C LEU A 14 13.91 0.08 12.07
N ALA A 15 14.21 1.29 12.53
CA ALA A 15 15.05 1.51 13.71
C ALA A 15 14.37 1.08 15.02
N GLY A 16 13.04 1.11 15.04
CA GLY A 16 12.21 0.70 16.17
C GLY A 16 10.74 0.54 15.80
N PRO A 17 9.85 0.30 16.78
CA PRO A 17 8.43 0.07 16.56
C PRO A 17 7.66 1.31 16.08
N VAL A 18 6.79 1.14 15.09
CA VAL A 18 5.87 2.20 14.61
C VAL A 18 4.41 1.76 14.74
N HIS A 19 3.63 2.50 15.52
CA HIS A 19 2.25 2.16 15.86
C HIS A 19 1.21 2.99 15.09
N PHE A 20 0.18 2.32 14.61
CA PHE A 20 -0.97 2.88 13.90
C PHE A 20 -2.27 2.36 14.52
N VAL A 21 -3.24 3.25 14.67
CA VAL A 21 -4.61 2.92 15.10
C VAL A 21 -5.58 3.58 14.15
N GLY A 22 -6.54 2.81 13.68
CA GLY A 22 -7.55 3.29 12.75
C GLY A 22 -8.68 2.30 12.58
N ARG A 23 -9.21 2.26 11.36
CA ARG A 23 -10.32 1.40 10.97
C ARG A 23 -10.06 0.87 9.57
N GLY A 24 -10.48 -0.36 9.28
CA GLY A 24 -10.47 -0.90 7.92
C GLY A 24 -11.47 -0.16 7.02
N LEU A 25 -11.10 0.11 5.76
CA LEU A 25 -11.95 0.78 4.78
C LEU A 25 -13.22 -0.04 4.49
N HIS A 26 -13.04 -1.33 4.23
CA HIS A 26 -14.11 -2.19 3.76
C HIS A 26 -14.88 -2.82 4.91
N SER A 27 -14.18 -3.44 5.86
CA SER A 27 -14.78 -4.09 7.02
C SER A 27 -15.43 -3.10 7.99
N GLY A 28 -14.92 -1.86 8.03
CA GLY A 28 -15.31 -0.88 9.02
C GLY A 28 -14.91 -1.28 10.44
N LYS A 29 -14.08 -2.30 10.66
CA LYS A 29 -13.67 -2.71 12.02
C LYS A 29 -12.48 -1.86 12.51
N PRO A 30 -12.39 -1.54 13.81
CA PRO A 30 -11.17 -1.00 14.39
C PRO A 30 -9.96 -1.89 14.07
N ALA A 31 -8.81 -1.28 13.84
CA ALA A 31 -7.56 -1.99 13.61
C ALA A 31 -6.40 -1.24 14.30
N SER A 32 -5.63 -1.98 15.08
CA SER A 32 -4.34 -1.60 15.64
C SER A 32 -3.25 -2.36 14.91
N MET A 33 -2.27 -1.64 14.39
CA MET A 33 -1.17 -2.19 13.63
C MET A 33 0.17 -1.67 14.14
N THR A 34 1.15 -2.55 14.28
CA THR A 34 2.51 -2.19 14.66
C THR A 34 3.50 -2.74 13.65
N LEU A 35 4.31 -1.85 13.08
CA LEU A 35 5.48 -2.23 12.30
C LEU A 35 6.66 -2.43 13.26
N LEU A 36 7.34 -3.55 13.15
CA LEU A 36 8.50 -3.91 13.96
C LEU A 36 9.71 -4.15 13.06
N PRO A 37 10.93 -3.93 13.60
CA PRO A 37 12.14 -4.41 12.96
C PRO A 37 12.08 -5.92 12.72
N ALA A 38 12.66 -6.40 11.62
CA ALA A 38 12.70 -7.81 11.27
C ALA A 38 14.07 -8.26 10.76
N GLU A 39 14.31 -9.57 10.81
CA GLU A 39 15.55 -10.19 10.35
C GLU A 39 15.76 -10.04 8.84
N THR A 40 17.01 -10.14 8.42
CA THR A 40 17.40 -10.10 7.00
C THR A 40 16.65 -11.15 6.18
N ASP A 41 16.35 -10.82 4.92
CA ASP A 41 15.64 -11.66 3.95
C ASP A 41 14.21 -12.10 4.33
N SER A 42 13.67 -11.64 5.46
CA SER A 42 12.28 -11.95 5.85
C SER A 42 11.26 -11.33 4.89
N GLY A 43 11.55 -10.15 4.34
CA GLY A 43 10.59 -9.35 3.58
C GLY A 43 9.52 -8.76 4.50
N TYR A 44 8.32 -8.53 3.96
CA TYR A 44 7.18 -8.09 4.75
C TYR A 44 6.32 -9.27 5.19
N VAL A 45 6.14 -9.40 6.50
CA VAL A 45 5.39 -10.51 7.10
C VAL A 45 4.34 -9.96 8.05
N PHE A 46 3.08 -10.22 7.73
CA PHE A 46 1.96 -9.92 8.62
C PHE A 46 1.83 -10.99 9.69
N GLU A 47 1.42 -10.58 10.89
CA GLU A 47 1.10 -11.46 12.01
C GLU A 47 -0.23 -11.01 12.64
N ARG A 48 -1.26 -11.84 12.49
CA ARG A 48 -2.61 -11.59 13.02
C ARG A 48 -2.70 -11.89 14.52
N LEU A 49 -2.72 -10.86 15.36
CA LEU A 49 -2.72 -11.02 16.83
C LEU A 49 -4.03 -11.63 17.37
N ASP A 50 -5.10 -11.57 16.59
CA ASP A 50 -6.42 -12.12 16.89
C ASP A 50 -6.61 -13.57 16.41
N VAL A 51 -5.56 -14.20 15.88
CA VAL A 51 -5.57 -15.57 15.34
C VAL A 51 -4.69 -16.49 16.21
N GLU A 52 -5.07 -17.78 16.28
CA GLU A 52 -4.34 -18.77 17.07
C GLU A 52 -2.86 -18.88 16.65
N PRO A 53 -1.94 -19.02 17.64
CA PRO A 53 -0.53 -19.27 17.37
C PRO A 53 -0.31 -20.50 16.48
N GLY A 54 0.53 -20.34 15.46
CA GLY A 54 0.82 -21.33 14.42
C GLY A 54 0.13 -21.06 13.08
N GLN A 55 -0.94 -20.27 13.07
CA GLN A 55 -1.70 -19.94 11.85
C GLN A 55 -1.67 -18.46 11.47
N GLN A 56 -1.18 -17.61 12.35
CA GLN A 56 -1.33 -16.16 12.24
C GLN A 56 -0.39 -15.45 11.28
N VAL A 57 0.66 -16.15 10.81
CA VAL A 57 1.74 -15.56 10.01
C VAL A 57 1.42 -15.62 8.52
N ILE A 58 1.47 -14.47 7.85
CA ILE A 58 1.12 -14.33 6.43
C ILE A 58 2.22 -13.55 5.72
N ALA A 59 2.97 -14.21 4.84
CA ALA A 59 4.00 -13.56 4.05
C ALA A 59 3.38 -12.75 2.91
N ALA A 60 3.69 -11.45 2.84
CA ALA A 60 3.21 -10.56 1.78
C ALA A 60 4.04 -10.76 0.50
N ARG A 61 3.78 -11.86 -0.20
CA ARG A 61 4.42 -12.23 -1.46
C ARG A 61 3.40 -12.21 -2.59
N TRP A 62 3.86 -12.01 -3.82
CA TRP A 62 2.99 -11.96 -5.00
C TRP A 62 2.13 -13.22 -5.16
N HIS A 63 2.67 -14.40 -4.83
CA HIS A 63 1.96 -15.67 -4.92
C HIS A 63 1.00 -15.92 -3.74
N SER A 64 1.02 -15.08 -2.71
CA SER A 64 0.07 -15.12 -1.58
C SER A 64 -1.15 -14.24 -1.84
N VAL A 65 -1.16 -13.46 -2.93
CA VAL A 65 -2.31 -12.62 -3.31
C VAL A 65 -3.47 -13.53 -3.73
N THR A 66 -4.62 -13.35 -3.10
CA THR A 66 -5.81 -14.21 -3.29
C THR A 66 -7.07 -13.46 -3.68
N ASP A 67 -7.12 -12.16 -3.43
CA ASP A 67 -8.21 -11.29 -3.89
C ASP A 67 -7.65 -9.92 -4.29
N THR A 68 -8.17 -9.39 -5.38
CA THR A 68 -7.83 -8.07 -5.94
C THR A 68 -9.07 -7.20 -6.16
N ARG A 69 -10.24 -7.63 -5.70
CA ARG A 69 -11.49 -6.86 -5.79
C ARG A 69 -11.45 -5.73 -4.77
N LEU A 70 -11.43 -4.49 -5.27
CA LEU A 70 -11.41 -3.23 -4.49
C LEU A 70 -10.16 -2.97 -3.63
N SER A 71 -9.36 -3.99 -3.33
CA SER A 71 -8.10 -3.89 -2.59
C SER A 71 -7.22 -5.10 -2.86
N THR A 72 -5.98 -5.14 -2.35
CA THR A 72 -5.12 -6.34 -2.39
C THR A 72 -5.24 -7.13 -1.09
N THR A 73 -5.54 -8.41 -1.20
CA THR A 73 -5.59 -9.34 -0.07
C THR A 73 -4.57 -10.45 -0.21
N VAL A 74 -3.77 -10.67 0.84
CA VAL A 74 -2.86 -11.81 0.97
C VAL A 74 -3.41 -12.83 1.95
N THR A 75 -3.27 -14.11 1.64
CA THR A 75 -3.79 -15.22 2.45
C THR A 75 -2.72 -16.31 2.58
N ASN A 76 -2.60 -16.92 3.75
CA ASN A 76 -1.68 -18.03 3.98
C ASN A 76 -2.34 -19.40 3.74
N GLY A 77 -1.56 -20.49 3.90
CA GLY A 77 -2.05 -21.86 3.69
C GLY A 77 -3.14 -22.33 4.66
N PHE A 78 -3.39 -21.59 5.74
CA PHE A 78 -4.47 -21.85 6.70
C PHE A 78 -5.76 -21.07 6.38
N GLY A 79 -5.78 -20.28 5.30
CA GLY A 79 -6.92 -19.43 4.94
C GLY A 79 -7.01 -18.14 5.76
N ILE A 80 -5.98 -17.79 6.53
CA ILE A 80 -5.91 -16.53 7.28
C ILE A 80 -5.41 -15.43 6.35
N SER A 81 -6.10 -14.28 6.35
CA SER A 81 -5.86 -13.21 5.39
C SER A 81 -5.63 -11.84 6.03
N VAL A 82 -4.99 -10.94 5.28
CA VAL A 82 -4.97 -9.48 5.51
C VAL A 82 -5.28 -8.76 4.20
N SER A 83 -6.27 -7.87 4.23
CA SER A 83 -6.70 -7.05 3.08
C SER A 83 -6.20 -5.61 3.16
N THR A 84 -6.33 -4.89 2.05
CA THR A 84 -6.03 -3.45 1.94
C THR A 84 -4.55 -3.14 2.23
N ILE A 85 -3.64 -4.04 1.84
CA ILE A 85 -2.21 -3.92 2.16
C ILE A 85 -1.48 -2.88 1.29
N GLU A 86 -2.04 -2.51 0.14
CA GLU A 86 -1.36 -1.81 -0.93
C GLU A 86 -0.77 -0.45 -0.55
N HIS A 87 -1.46 0.37 0.25
CA HIS A 87 -0.94 1.69 0.67
C HIS A 87 0.23 1.55 1.64
N LEU A 88 0.14 0.62 2.58
CA LEU A 88 1.24 0.31 3.51
C LEU A 88 2.45 -0.23 2.74
N MET A 89 2.23 -1.14 1.81
CA MET A 89 3.28 -1.74 0.99
C MET A 89 3.97 -0.68 0.11
N ALA A 90 3.21 0.26 -0.45
CA ALA A 90 3.76 1.40 -1.18
C ALA A 90 4.63 2.29 -0.29
N ALA A 91 4.18 2.60 0.93
CA ALA A 91 4.95 3.37 1.89
C ALA A 91 6.25 2.66 2.31
N LEU A 92 6.20 1.37 2.66
CA LEU A 92 7.38 0.58 3.02
C LEU A 92 8.40 0.55 1.89
N ALA A 93 7.96 0.31 0.66
CA ALA A 93 8.83 0.27 -0.51
C ALA A 93 9.45 1.65 -0.82
N ALA A 94 8.66 2.72 -0.74
CA ALA A 94 9.11 4.09 -0.98
C ALA A 94 10.12 4.56 0.07
N CYS A 95 9.91 4.19 1.34
CA CYS A 95 10.84 4.45 2.45
C CYS A 95 12.00 3.44 2.51
N ALA A 96 12.24 2.64 1.46
CA ALA A 96 13.35 1.69 1.40
C ALA A 96 13.42 0.68 2.57
N VAL A 97 12.30 0.32 3.17
CA VAL A 97 12.22 -0.78 4.14
C VAL A 97 12.26 -2.09 3.35
N ASP A 98 13.21 -2.99 3.62
CA ASP A 98 13.26 -4.30 2.97
C ASP A 98 12.62 -5.39 3.82
N ASN A 99 12.74 -5.27 5.15
CA ASN A 99 12.27 -6.26 6.11
C ASN A 99 11.40 -5.59 7.18
N ALA A 100 10.20 -6.12 7.41
CA ALA A 100 9.31 -5.65 8.46
C ALA A 100 8.37 -6.76 8.94
N ARG A 101 8.23 -6.88 10.27
CA ARG A 101 7.21 -7.70 10.92
C ARG A 101 6.03 -6.80 11.25
N ILE A 102 4.85 -7.14 10.76
CA ILE A 102 3.66 -6.29 10.78
C ILE A 102 2.61 -6.95 11.65
N LEU A 103 2.54 -6.54 12.92
CA LEU A 103 1.52 -7.02 13.84
C LEU A 103 0.19 -6.31 13.58
N ILE A 104 -0.92 -7.04 13.55
CA ILE A 104 -2.25 -6.46 13.33
C ILE A 104 -3.34 -7.27 14.04
N ASP A 105 -4.29 -6.60 14.71
CA ASP A 105 -5.37 -7.23 15.48
C ASP A 105 -6.70 -7.40 14.70
N GLY A 106 -6.63 -7.32 13.37
CA GLY A 106 -7.79 -7.43 12.50
C GLY A 106 -7.43 -7.82 11.07
N PRO A 107 -8.43 -8.21 10.25
CA PRO A 107 -8.21 -8.75 8.92
C PRO A 107 -7.87 -7.71 7.85
N GLU A 108 -7.79 -6.43 8.21
CA GLU A 108 -7.67 -5.33 7.26
C GLU A 108 -6.76 -4.24 7.82
N VAL A 109 -5.79 -3.79 7.01
CA VAL A 109 -4.90 -2.68 7.36
C VAL A 109 -5.72 -1.39 7.58
N PRO A 110 -5.42 -0.59 8.63
CA PRO A 110 -6.15 0.65 8.87
C PRO A 110 -5.98 1.61 7.68
N ILE A 111 -7.09 2.18 7.18
CA ILE A 111 -7.09 3.00 5.97
C ILE A 111 -6.41 4.37 6.14
N MET A 112 -6.24 4.82 7.39
CA MET A 112 -5.74 6.15 7.74
C MET A 112 -6.56 7.25 7.06
N ASP A 113 -5.93 8.15 6.29
CA ASP A 113 -6.56 9.20 5.51
C ASP A 113 -6.89 8.77 4.06
N GLY A 114 -6.74 7.48 3.75
CA GLY A 114 -6.93 6.93 2.40
C GLY A 114 -5.70 6.99 1.51
N SER A 115 -4.57 7.50 2.01
CA SER A 115 -3.31 7.61 1.28
C SER A 115 -2.18 6.83 1.96
N ALA A 116 -0.97 6.92 1.41
CA ALA A 116 0.24 6.37 2.02
C ALA A 116 0.92 7.37 2.99
N LYS A 117 0.47 8.63 3.05
CA LYS A 117 1.15 9.74 3.71
C LYS A 117 1.44 9.47 5.17
N THR A 118 0.43 9.08 5.94
CA THR A 118 0.61 8.81 7.36
C THR A 118 1.60 7.67 7.62
N PHE A 119 1.63 6.64 6.76
CA PHE A 119 2.62 5.57 6.87
C PHE A 119 4.03 6.09 6.59
N VAL A 120 4.21 6.83 5.50
CA VAL A 120 5.51 7.42 5.10
C VAL A 120 6.05 8.33 6.21
N GLU A 121 5.25 9.28 6.69
CA GLU A 121 5.67 10.24 7.72
C GLU A 121 6.12 9.54 9.00
N ARG A 122 5.39 8.50 9.42
CA ARG A 122 5.69 7.76 10.65
C ARG A 122 6.90 6.83 10.50
N ILE A 123 7.09 6.20 9.33
CA ILE A 123 8.29 5.40 9.03
C ILE A 123 9.53 6.31 8.97
N GLN A 124 9.45 7.45 8.29
CA GLN A 124 10.56 8.40 8.20
C GLN A 124 10.91 9.03 9.55
N ALA A 125 9.92 9.32 10.38
CA ALA A 125 10.14 9.84 11.73
C ALA A 125 10.85 8.84 12.64
N GLU A 126 10.55 7.55 12.52
CA GLU A 126 11.27 6.48 13.23
C GLU A 126 12.67 6.26 12.67
N GLY A 127 12.81 6.32 11.35
CA GLY A 127 14.06 6.04 10.66
C GLY A 127 14.35 4.56 10.51
N LEU A 128 15.48 4.27 9.87
CA LEU A 128 15.88 2.92 9.48
C LEU A 128 17.27 2.58 9.99
N ILE A 129 17.53 1.28 10.12
CA ILE A 129 18.85 0.72 10.35
C ILE A 129 19.24 -0.21 9.18
N PRO A 130 20.49 -0.15 8.70
CA PRO A 130 20.99 -1.09 7.70
C PRO A 130 21.24 -2.45 8.35
N GLN A 131 21.08 -3.51 7.56
CA GLN A 131 21.36 -4.89 7.94
C GLN A 131 22.55 -5.40 7.12
N ARG A 132 23.34 -6.33 7.68
CA ARG A 132 24.58 -6.86 7.04
C ARG A 132 24.30 -7.83 5.87
N GLN A 133 23.19 -7.65 5.16
CA GLN A 133 22.79 -8.44 4.01
C GLN A 133 22.62 -7.52 2.81
N GLU A 134 23.17 -7.90 1.66
CA GLU A 134 23.00 -7.14 0.43
C GLU A 134 21.54 -7.16 -0.04
N ARG A 135 21.09 -6.00 -0.54
CA ARG A 135 19.76 -5.84 -1.11
C ARG A 135 19.71 -6.49 -2.48
N ARG A 136 18.66 -7.27 -2.72
CA ARG A 136 18.38 -7.88 -4.03
C ARG A 136 17.39 -7.02 -4.80
N ALA A 137 17.63 -6.86 -6.09
CA ALA A 137 16.75 -6.16 -7.01
C ALA A 137 16.38 -7.06 -8.20
N LEU A 138 15.16 -6.89 -8.71
CA LEU A 138 14.74 -7.50 -9.97
C LEU A 138 15.09 -6.55 -11.12
N VAL A 139 15.98 -6.99 -12.01
CA VAL A 139 16.36 -6.24 -13.21
C VAL A 139 15.57 -6.75 -14.39
N ILE A 140 14.78 -5.87 -14.99
CA ILE A 140 13.98 -6.18 -16.18
C ILE A 140 14.90 -6.11 -17.41
N THR A 141 15.21 -7.26 -17.99
CA THR A 141 16.10 -7.37 -19.15
C THR A 141 15.36 -7.40 -20.48
N ASN A 142 14.10 -7.83 -20.47
CA ASN A 142 13.21 -7.85 -21.63
C ASN A 142 11.81 -7.35 -21.25
N PRO A 143 11.07 -6.75 -22.19
CA PRO A 143 9.67 -6.41 -22.00
C PRO A 143 8.82 -7.61 -21.55
N VAL A 144 8.00 -7.42 -20.52
CA VAL A 144 7.00 -8.39 -20.07
C VAL A 144 5.67 -7.66 -19.93
N TRP A 145 4.61 -8.18 -20.56
CA TRP A 145 3.31 -7.53 -20.60
C TRP A 145 2.19 -8.55 -20.41
N THR A 146 1.10 -8.08 -19.83
CA THR A 146 -0.19 -8.77 -19.79
C THR A 146 -1.30 -7.78 -20.16
N HIS A 147 -2.41 -8.30 -20.66
CA HIS A 147 -3.58 -7.50 -20.99
C HIS A 147 -4.86 -8.27 -20.67
N GLU A 148 -5.89 -7.52 -20.30
CA GLU A 148 -7.25 -8.02 -20.16
C GLU A 148 -8.20 -6.97 -20.74
N ARG A 149 -8.85 -7.29 -21.86
CA ARG A 149 -9.73 -6.36 -22.61
C ARG A 149 -8.98 -5.07 -22.97
N ASP A 150 -9.38 -3.95 -22.38
CA ASP A 150 -8.84 -2.61 -22.59
C ASP A 150 -7.76 -2.22 -21.57
N LYS A 151 -7.39 -3.12 -20.67
CA LYS A 151 -6.38 -2.89 -19.61
C LYS A 151 -5.07 -3.57 -19.95
N TYR A 152 -3.97 -2.87 -19.70
CA TYR A 152 -2.61 -3.34 -19.95
C TYR A 152 -1.73 -3.07 -18.72
N ALA A 153 -0.84 -4.01 -18.42
CA ALA A 153 0.19 -3.82 -17.40
C ALA A 153 1.46 -4.53 -17.84
N GLY A 154 2.63 -3.94 -17.57
CA GLY A 154 3.88 -4.56 -17.94
C GLY A 154 5.10 -3.86 -17.36
N PHE A 155 6.24 -4.53 -17.53
CA PHE A 155 7.55 -4.05 -17.15
C PHE A 155 8.42 -3.91 -18.39
N MET A 156 9.13 -2.80 -18.48
CA MET A 156 10.07 -2.49 -19.55
C MET A 156 11.48 -2.35 -18.99
N PRO A 157 12.53 -2.75 -19.73
CA PRO A 157 13.90 -2.43 -19.36
C PRO A 157 14.06 -0.92 -19.21
N CYS A 158 14.50 -0.48 -18.03
CA CYS A 158 14.75 0.93 -17.73
C CYS A 158 16.00 1.05 -16.85
N PRO A 159 16.92 2.00 -17.14
CA PRO A 159 18.13 2.20 -16.32
C PRO A 159 17.84 2.60 -14.87
N ARG A 160 16.62 3.03 -14.57
CA ARG A 160 16.16 3.44 -13.23
C ARG A 160 14.70 3.03 -13.02
N PRO A 161 14.27 2.81 -11.77
CA PRO A 161 12.85 2.61 -11.48
C PRO A 161 11.99 3.76 -12.01
N TRP A 162 10.93 3.42 -12.74
CA TRP A 162 10.03 4.36 -13.39
C TRP A 162 8.60 3.87 -13.26
N PHE A 163 7.67 4.79 -13.04
CA PHE A 163 6.24 4.52 -12.96
C PHE A 163 5.52 5.31 -14.04
N ASP A 164 4.72 4.64 -14.85
CA ASP A 164 3.88 5.23 -15.89
C ASP A 164 2.51 4.58 -15.82
N VAL A 165 1.47 5.39 -15.56
CA VAL A 165 0.10 4.94 -15.46
C VAL A 165 -0.83 5.87 -16.20
N THR A 166 -1.72 5.27 -16.98
CA THR A 166 -2.87 5.94 -17.58
C THR A 166 -4.15 5.41 -16.96
N ILE A 167 -5.02 6.33 -16.56
CA ILE A 167 -6.40 6.04 -16.17
C ILE A 167 -7.35 6.54 -17.26
N ASP A 168 -8.51 5.91 -17.37
CA ASP A 168 -9.56 6.27 -18.32
C ASP A 168 -10.94 6.05 -17.67
N PHE A 169 -11.45 7.09 -17.00
CA PHE A 169 -12.74 7.06 -16.32
C PHE A 169 -13.81 7.82 -17.11
N LYS A 170 -15.05 7.33 -17.06
CA LYS A 170 -16.21 7.95 -17.73
C LYS A 170 -16.62 9.30 -17.11
N SER A 171 -16.39 9.48 -15.80
CA SER A 171 -16.66 10.73 -15.10
C SER A 171 -15.76 11.84 -15.65
N ARG A 172 -16.32 13.00 -15.99
CA ARG A 172 -15.58 14.07 -16.67
C ARG A 172 -14.53 14.73 -15.78
N ILE A 173 -14.74 14.74 -14.46
CA ILE A 173 -13.79 15.34 -13.51
C ILE A 173 -12.50 14.53 -13.39
N ILE A 174 -12.55 13.22 -13.68
CA ILE A 174 -11.36 12.38 -13.77
C ILE A 174 -10.93 12.24 -15.24
N GLY A 175 -11.82 11.72 -16.10
CA GLY A 175 -11.55 11.53 -17.51
C GLY A 175 -10.36 10.60 -17.78
N LYS A 176 -9.69 10.85 -18.90
CA LYS A 176 -8.45 10.16 -19.29
C LYS A 176 -7.24 10.99 -18.92
N GLN A 177 -6.36 10.43 -18.09
CA GLN A 177 -5.16 11.09 -17.61
C GLN A 177 -3.96 10.14 -17.68
N ASN A 178 -2.77 10.70 -17.86
CA ASN A 178 -1.51 9.97 -17.76
C ASN A 178 -0.62 10.66 -16.72
N TYR A 179 0.05 9.85 -15.91
CA TYR A 179 1.05 10.29 -14.96
C TYR A 179 2.29 9.42 -15.08
N SER A 180 3.45 10.05 -15.25
CA SER A 180 4.72 9.38 -15.52
C SER A 180 5.84 10.04 -14.74
N MET A 181 6.57 9.27 -13.92
CA MET A 181 7.65 9.81 -13.10
C MET A 181 8.74 8.77 -12.77
N PRO A 182 9.98 9.22 -12.48
CA PRO A 182 10.96 8.37 -11.83
C PRO A 182 10.47 7.98 -10.43
N LEU A 183 10.62 6.71 -10.06
CA LEU A 183 10.23 6.22 -8.74
C LEU A 183 11.40 6.38 -7.76
N THR A 184 11.40 7.47 -7.02
CA THR A 184 12.37 7.74 -5.93
C THR A 184 11.62 8.04 -4.64
N GLU A 185 12.27 7.85 -3.49
CA GLU A 185 11.68 8.19 -2.18
C GLU A 185 11.19 9.63 -2.13
N ALA A 186 12.01 10.58 -2.57
CA ALA A 186 11.68 12.00 -2.56
C ALA A 186 10.47 12.34 -3.44
N LEU A 187 10.39 11.78 -4.65
CA LEU A 187 9.26 12.02 -5.55
C LEU A 187 7.99 11.31 -5.07
N PHE A 188 8.11 10.09 -4.54
CA PHE A 188 6.97 9.39 -3.95
C PHE A 188 6.40 10.20 -2.78
N SER A 189 7.25 10.59 -1.82
CA SER A 189 6.83 11.33 -0.63
C SER A 189 6.17 12.68 -0.99
N SER A 190 6.76 13.42 -1.93
CA SER A 190 6.25 14.77 -2.29
C SER A 190 5.07 14.77 -3.26
N GLN A 191 4.94 13.77 -4.15
CA GLN A 191 3.93 13.80 -5.22
C GLN A 191 2.85 12.72 -5.11
N ILE A 192 3.13 11.58 -4.46
CA ILE A 192 2.24 10.41 -4.48
C ILE A 192 1.71 10.07 -3.10
N ALA A 193 2.51 10.23 -2.03
CA ALA A 193 2.16 9.71 -0.72
C ALA A 193 0.83 10.26 -0.20
N ALA A 194 0.50 11.52 -0.50
CA ALA A 194 -0.75 12.18 -0.11
C ALA A 194 -1.95 11.92 -1.04
N ALA A 195 -1.76 11.22 -2.16
CA ALA A 195 -2.85 10.90 -3.08
C ALA A 195 -3.78 9.87 -2.42
N ARG A 196 -5.00 10.31 -2.10
CA ARG A 196 -6.02 9.50 -1.42
C ARG A 196 -6.72 8.56 -2.41
N THR A 197 -7.16 7.41 -1.93
CA THR A 197 -8.11 6.56 -2.64
C THR A 197 -9.42 7.30 -2.93
N PHE A 198 -10.16 6.84 -3.93
CA PHE A 198 -11.43 7.44 -4.31
C PHE A 198 -12.48 6.40 -4.66
N GLY A 199 -13.75 6.79 -4.54
CA GLY A 199 -14.90 5.97 -4.91
C GLY A 199 -16.02 6.83 -5.51
N PHE A 200 -16.98 6.16 -6.15
CA PHE A 200 -18.14 6.82 -6.75
C PHE A 200 -19.37 6.68 -5.85
N GLU A 201 -20.11 7.77 -5.69
CA GLU A 201 -21.31 7.84 -4.83
C GLU A 201 -22.39 6.82 -5.26
N ASP A 202 -22.61 6.66 -6.56
CA ASP A 202 -23.59 5.73 -7.12
C ASP A 202 -23.27 4.24 -6.83
N GLN A 203 -22.01 3.93 -6.53
CA GLN A 203 -21.57 2.58 -6.15
C GLN A 203 -21.68 2.31 -4.66
N LEU A 204 -21.77 3.35 -3.81
CA LEU A 204 -21.62 3.22 -2.37
C LEU A 204 -22.71 2.32 -1.75
N ALA A 205 -23.98 2.52 -2.14
CA ALA A 205 -25.09 1.71 -1.64
C ALA A 205 -24.91 0.21 -1.99
N THR A 206 -24.43 -0.07 -3.21
CA THR A 206 -24.16 -1.44 -3.65
C THR A 206 -23.03 -2.05 -2.83
N LEU A 207 -21.90 -1.34 -2.67
CA LEU A 207 -20.76 -1.80 -1.88
C LEU A 207 -21.15 -2.08 -0.42
N GLN A 208 -21.90 -1.17 0.20
CA GLN A 208 -22.38 -1.34 1.58
C GLN A 208 -23.31 -2.55 1.74
N SER A 209 -24.18 -2.81 0.76
CA SER A 209 -25.05 -4.00 0.78
C SER A 209 -24.27 -5.31 0.68
N LEU A 210 -23.11 -5.31 0.01
CA LEU A 210 -22.15 -6.42 -0.02
C LEU A 210 -21.23 -6.47 1.21
N GLY A 211 -21.42 -5.57 2.17
CA GLY A 211 -20.62 -5.49 3.38
C GLY A 211 -19.24 -4.84 3.21
N LEU A 212 -19.05 -4.10 2.12
CA LEU A 212 -17.82 -3.38 1.77
C LEU A 212 -18.00 -1.87 2.02
N ALA A 213 -16.88 -1.14 2.00
CA ALA A 213 -16.81 0.31 2.23
C ALA A 213 -17.50 0.79 3.54
N ARG A 214 -17.61 -0.06 4.57
CA ARG A 214 -18.29 0.26 5.85
C ARG A 214 -17.50 1.23 6.72
N GLY A 215 -16.19 1.38 6.47
CA GLY A 215 -15.32 2.35 7.14
C GLY A 215 -15.03 3.59 6.30
N GLY A 216 -15.61 3.70 5.09
CA GLY A 216 -15.42 4.83 4.19
C GLY A 216 -16.04 6.11 4.74
N SER A 217 -15.34 7.23 4.57
CA SER A 217 -15.80 8.57 4.90
C SER A 217 -15.05 9.61 4.06
N LEU A 218 -15.56 10.85 4.01
CA LEU A 218 -14.86 11.95 3.33
C LEU A 218 -13.49 12.30 3.93
N ARG A 219 -13.17 11.77 5.12
CA ARG A 219 -11.86 11.93 5.76
C ARG A 219 -10.82 10.92 5.26
N ASN A 220 -11.26 9.81 4.66
CA ASN A 220 -10.37 8.71 4.25
C ASN A 220 -10.56 8.25 2.80
N ALA A 221 -11.38 8.95 2.03
CA ALA A 221 -11.55 8.73 0.60
C ALA A 221 -12.05 10.03 -0.07
N ILE A 222 -11.66 10.21 -1.32
CA ILE A 222 -12.33 11.15 -2.22
C ILE A 222 -13.63 10.52 -2.70
N LEU A 223 -14.75 11.24 -2.58
CA LEU A 223 -16.04 10.79 -3.10
C LEU A 223 -16.41 11.60 -4.34
N VAL A 224 -16.61 10.90 -5.44
CA VAL A 224 -17.02 11.49 -6.73
C VAL A 224 -18.52 11.26 -6.93
N ALA A 225 -19.27 12.35 -7.12
CA ALA A 225 -20.70 12.34 -7.40
C ALA A 225 -20.96 12.95 -8.77
N GLY A 226 -21.23 12.11 -9.78
CA GLY A 226 -21.34 12.55 -11.17
C GLY A 226 -20.02 13.14 -11.70
N ASP A 227 -20.02 14.46 -11.92
CA ASP A 227 -18.86 15.23 -12.41
C ASP A 227 -18.29 16.18 -11.32
N ASP A 228 -18.65 15.96 -10.04
CA ASP A 228 -18.20 16.77 -8.90
C ASP A 228 -17.45 15.93 -7.84
N VAL A 229 -16.60 16.60 -7.06
CA VAL A 229 -15.96 16.04 -5.85
C VAL A 229 -16.73 16.54 -4.63
N VAL A 230 -17.16 15.61 -3.78
CA VAL A 230 -18.00 15.91 -2.60
C VAL A 230 -17.18 16.45 -1.43
N ASN A 231 -15.88 16.11 -1.33
CA ASN A 231 -15.01 16.56 -0.25
C ASN A 231 -14.91 18.10 -0.25
N GLU A 232 -15.27 18.75 0.86
CA GLU A 232 -15.29 20.22 0.98
C GLU A 232 -13.91 20.87 0.74
N ASP A 233 -12.84 20.18 1.12
CA ASP A 233 -11.46 20.64 0.93
C ASP A 233 -10.94 20.41 -0.51
N GLY A 234 -11.73 19.78 -1.38
CA GLY A 234 -11.34 19.41 -2.74
C GLY A 234 -10.33 18.25 -2.80
N LEU A 235 -9.49 18.29 -3.84
CA LEU A 235 -8.45 17.29 -4.13
C LEU A 235 -7.18 17.52 -3.32
#